data_AF-A0A6S7LVG2-F1
#
_entry.id   AF-A0A6S7LVG2-F1
#
_cell.length_a   1.000
_cell.length_b   1.000
_cell.length_c   1.000
_cell.angle_alpha   90.00
_cell.angle_beta   90.00
_cell.angle_gamma   90.00
#
_symmetry.space_group_name_H-M   'P 1'
#
loop_
_entity.id
_entity.type
_entity.pdbx_description
1 polymer ?
#
loop_
_entity_poly.entity_id
_entity_poly.type
_entity_poly.pdbx_seq_one_letter_code
_entity_poly.pdbx_strand_id
1 'polypeptide(L)'
;MEALYRNVRVQCNNAEVQYGASLNDFDSLKSWAGENCVPLVRVITFENAEELTEEGIPFLLLFHHPDDKTSAELYRNTIQNHFLSHK
;
A
#
# COMPACT_ATOMS: atom_id res chain seq x y z
N MET A 1 -10.90 6.80 15.72
CA MET A 1 -10.56 5.39 15.40
C MET A 1 -10.12 5.37 13.96
N GLU A 2 -8.95 4.81 13.69
CA GLU A 2 -8.38 4.69 12.35
C GLU A 2 -8.26 3.21 12.00
N ALA A 3 -8.24 2.90 10.70
CA ALA A 3 -7.93 1.56 10.26
C ALA A 3 -6.95 1.54 9.10
N LEU A 4 -6.10 0.51 9.10
CA LEU A 4 -5.11 0.25 8.06
C LEU A 4 -5.44 -1.07 7.38
N TYR A 5 -5.31 -1.12 6.06
CA TYR A 5 -5.50 -2.33 5.27
C TYR A 5 -4.24 -2.67 4.46
N ARG A 6 -4.03 -3.96 4.20
CA ARG A 6 -3.04 -4.43 3.23
C ARG A 6 -3.58 -4.22 1.81
N ASN A 7 -2.85 -3.47 0.98
CA ASN A 7 -3.14 -3.34 -0.44
C ASN A 7 -2.59 -4.57 -1.19
N VAL A 8 -3.50 -5.38 -1.75
CA VAL A 8 -3.14 -6.64 -2.44
C VAL A 8 -2.52 -6.39 -3.83
N ARG A 9 -2.79 -5.23 -4.44
CA ARG A 9 -2.44 -4.93 -5.83
C ARG A 9 -1.02 -4.41 -6.02
N VAL A 10 -0.27 -4.10 -4.96
CA VAL A 10 1.02 -3.41 -5.10
C VAL A 10 2.12 -3.91 -4.18
N GLN A 11 3.34 -3.92 -4.72
CA GLN A 11 4.60 -4.21 -4.05
C GLN A 11 5.57 -3.03 -4.20
N CYS A 12 5.36 -1.92 -3.48
CA CYS A 12 6.40 -0.90 -3.40
C CYS A 12 7.49 -1.37 -2.43
N ASN A 13 8.71 -1.48 -2.94
CA ASN A 13 9.89 -1.55 -2.09
C ASN A 13 10.16 -0.12 -1.56
N ASN A 14 10.39 0.04 -0.26
CA ASN A 14 10.81 1.31 0.35
C ASN A 14 12.23 1.76 -0.07
N ALA A 15 12.81 1.15 -1.10
CA ALA A 15 14.11 1.51 -1.65
C ALA A 15 13.93 2.66 -2.66
N GLU A 16 14.93 3.53 -2.78
CA GLU A 16 14.97 4.48 -3.89
C GLU A 16 15.06 3.71 -5.21
N VAL A 17 13.99 3.76 -6.01
CA VAL A 17 13.93 3.17 -7.35
C VAL A 17 14.05 4.30 -8.37
N GLN A 18 15.02 4.20 -9.28
CA GLN A 18 15.20 5.18 -10.36
C GLN A 18 14.39 4.76 -11.58
N TYR A 19 13.67 5.72 -12.19
CA TYR A 19 13.03 5.51 -13.48
C TYR A 19 14.08 5.61 -14.59
N GLY A 20 14.37 4.50 -15.26
CA GLY A 20 15.44 4.40 -16.25
C GLY A 20 15.02 4.69 -17.70
N ALA A 21 13.74 4.95 -17.95
CA ALA A 21 13.19 5.15 -19.30
C ALA A 21 12.95 6.63 -19.62
N SER A 22 12.49 6.90 -20.85
CA SER A 22 12.20 8.26 -21.32
C SER A 22 11.03 8.87 -20.54
N LEU A 23 11.18 10.13 -20.12
CA LEU A 23 10.12 10.92 -19.49
C LEU A 23 9.08 11.44 -20.50
N ASN A 24 9.36 11.33 -21.80
CA ASN A 24 8.43 11.74 -22.87
C ASN A 24 7.38 10.66 -23.19
N ASP A 25 7.55 9.44 -22.66
CA ASP A 25 6.55 8.39 -22.75
C ASP A 25 5.69 8.39 -21.48
N PHE A 26 4.52 9.02 -21.59
CA PHE A 26 3.59 9.16 -20.48
C PHE A 26 3.06 7.82 -19.97
N ASP A 27 2.80 6.86 -20.86
CA ASP A 27 2.19 5.58 -20.49
C ASP A 27 3.19 4.74 -19.68
N SER A 28 4.45 4.71 -20.12
CA SER A 28 5.53 4.04 -19.39
C SER A 28 5.77 4.67 -18.02
N LEU A 29 5.80 6.00 -17.94
CA LEU A 29 5.97 6.72 -16.67
C LEU A 29 4.79 6.47 -15.72
N LYS A 30 3.55 6.49 -16.24
CA LYS A 30 2.34 6.25 -15.46
C LYS A 30 2.29 4.83 -14.90
N SER A 31 2.63 3.82 -15.70
CA SER A 31 2.67 2.43 -15.24
C SER A 31 3.71 2.25 -14.14
N TRP A 32 4.93 2.78 -14.37
CA TRP A 32 6.00 2.71 -13.39
C TRP A 32 5.63 3.41 -12.08
N ALA A 33 5.02 4.59 -12.13
CA ALA A 33 4.57 5.30 -10.94
C ALA A 33 3.46 4.54 -10.20
N GLY A 34 2.52 3.93 -10.94
CA GLY A 34 1.48 3.08 -10.35
C GLY A 34 2.04 1.88 -9.56
N GLU A 35 3.12 1.28 -10.07
CA GLU A 35 3.81 0.15 -9.44
C GLU A 35 4.68 0.58 -8.24
N ASN A 36 5.27 1.78 -8.29
CA ASN A 36 6.30 2.22 -7.33
C ASN A 36 5.85 3.29 -6.32
N CYS A 37 4.66 3.88 -6.47
CA CYS A 37 4.16 4.94 -5.57
C CYS A 37 2.94 4.53 -4.72
N VAL A 38 2.51 3.27 -4.77
CA VAL A 38 1.35 2.79 -4.02
C VAL A 38 1.78 1.93 -2.82
N PRO A 39 1.68 2.42 -1.58
CA PRO A 39 2.18 1.68 -0.43
C PRO A 39 1.39 0.39 -0.16
N LEU A 40 2.09 -0.62 0.33
CA LEU A 40 1.55 -1.94 0.70
C LEU A 40 0.52 -1.88 1.84
N VAL A 41 0.59 -0.87 2.70
CA VAL A 41 -0.35 -0.65 3.80
C VAL A 41 -0.89 0.78 3.70
N ARG A 42 -2.22 0.91 3.70
CA ARG A 42 -2.94 2.17 3.49
C ARG A 42 -4.02 2.40 4.54
N VAL A 43 -4.38 3.66 4.75
CA VAL A 43 -5.50 4.05 5.61
C VAL A 43 -6.82 3.79 4.87
N ILE A 44 -7.75 3.14 5.54
CA ILE A 44 -9.14 3.06 5.07
C ILE A 44 -9.86 4.35 5.47
N THR A 45 -10.54 4.96 4.50
CA THR A 45 -11.41 6.12 4.71
C THR A 45 -12.83 5.74 4.30
N PHE A 46 -13.81 6.56 4.62
CA PHE A 46 -15.19 6.26 4.23
C PHE A 46 -15.35 6.24 2.71
N GLU A 47 -14.64 7.12 2.02
CA GLU A 47 -14.70 7.26 0.57
C GLU A 47 -14.10 6.05 -0.15
N ASN A 48 -13.01 5.48 0.36
CA ASN A 48 -12.38 4.33 -0.28
C ASN A 48 -12.98 2.98 0.13
N ALA A 49 -13.71 2.93 1.25
CA ALA A 49 -14.25 1.68 1.78
C ALA A 49 -15.28 1.05 0.85
N GLU A 50 -16.16 1.85 0.23
CA GLU A 50 -17.17 1.37 -0.71
C GLU A 50 -16.52 0.71 -1.92
N GLU A 51 -15.61 1.42 -2.60
CA GLU A 51 -14.83 0.90 -3.73
C GLU A 51 -14.10 -0.40 -3.38
N LEU A 52 -13.45 -0.44 -2.21
CA LEU A 52 -12.72 -1.63 -1.76
C LEU A 52 -13.66 -2.84 -1.53
N THR A 53 -14.86 -2.61 -0.99
CA THR A 53 -15.82 -3.70 -0.78
C THR A 53 -16.47 -4.21 -2.07
N GLU A 54 -16.62 -3.35 -3.07
CA GLU A 54 -17.15 -3.73 -4.40
C GLU A 54 -16.21 -4.68 -5.14
N GLU A 55 -14.90 -4.64 -4.84
CA GLU A 55 -13.91 -5.54 -5.46
C GLU A 55 -13.99 -6.99 -4.96
N GLY A 56 -14.63 -7.25 -3.80
CA GLY A 56 -14.82 -8.60 -3.27
C GLY A 56 -13.54 -9.32 -2.81
N ILE A 57 -12.45 -8.59 -2.55
CA ILE A 57 -11.17 -9.15 -2.12
C ILE A 57 -11.11 -9.18 -0.58
N PRO A 58 -10.65 -10.28 0.05
CA PRO A 58 -10.50 -10.34 1.50
C PRO A 58 -9.43 -9.36 2.00
N PHE A 59 -9.76 -8.61 3.05
CA PHE A 59 -8.85 -7.65 3.68
C PHE A 59 -8.33 -8.13 5.02
N LEU A 60 -7.07 -7.79 5.28
CA LEU A 60 -6.52 -7.76 6.63
C LEU A 60 -6.56 -6.31 7.11
N LEU A 61 -7.28 -6.08 8.21
CA LEU A 61 -7.48 -4.76 8.80
C LEU A 61 -6.85 -4.69 10.20
N LEU A 62 -6.13 -3.61 10.47
CA LEU A 62 -5.79 -3.18 11.81
C LEU A 62 -6.69 -1.99 12.17
N PHE A 63 -7.51 -2.12 13.21
CA PHE A 63 -8.18 -0.98 13.84
C PHE A 63 -7.34 -0.49 15.02
N HIS A 64 -7.08 0.81 15.09
CA HIS A 64 -6.32 1.40 16.18
C HIS A 64 -6.81 2.80 16.57
N HIS A 65 -6.39 3.29 17.74
CA HIS A 65 -6.59 4.69 18.11
C HIS A 65 -5.68 5.59 17.27
N PRO A 66 -6.10 6.79 16.83
CA PRO A 66 -5.25 7.68 16.03
C PRO A 66 -3.89 7.99 16.67
N ASP A 67 -3.83 8.04 18.00
CA ASP A 67 -2.60 8.29 18.76
C ASP A 67 -1.69 7.06 18.90
N ASP A 68 -2.21 5.86 18.62
CA ASP A 68 -1.43 4.61 18.65
C ASP A 68 -0.64 4.43 17.37
N LYS A 69 0.46 5.17 17.26
CA LYS A 69 1.40 5.06 16.13
C LYS A 69 2.23 3.78 16.20
N THR A 70 2.46 3.24 17.40
CA THR A 70 3.26 2.03 17.61
C THR A 70 2.62 0.81 16.96
N SER A 71 1.32 0.57 17.18
CA SER A 71 0.63 -0.56 16.53
C SER A 71 0.57 -0.39 15.01
N ALA A 72 0.39 0.85 14.55
CA ALA A 72 0.34 1.19 13.14
C ALA A 72 1.69 0.93 12.42
N GLU A 73 2.81 1.23 13.08
CA GLU A 73 4.16 0.93 12.57
C GLU A 73 4.47 -0.56 12.64
N LEU A 74 4.12 -1.23 13.75
CA LEU A 74 4.30 -2.68 13.89
C LEU A 74 3.58 -3.44 12.77
N TYR A 75 2.32 -3.08 12.51
CA TYR A 75 1.54 -3.68 11.43
C TYR A 75 2.20 -3.46 10.05
N ARG A 76 2.64 -2.24 9.75
CA ARG A 76 3.37 -1.94 8.50
C ARG A 76 4.60 -2.82 8.35
N ASN A 77 5.45 -2.88 9.38
CA ASN A 77 6.69 -3.63 9.37
C ASN A 77 6.44 -5.14 9.27
N THR A 78 5.47 -5.68 10.00
CA THR A 78 5.12 -7.11 9.95
C THR A 78 4.63 -7.50 8.55
N ILE A 79 3.75 -6.69 7.94
CA ILE A 79 3.26 -6.94 6.59
C ILE A 79 4.40 -6.83 5.57
N GLN A 80 5.22 -5.78 5.64
CA GLN A 80 6.38 -5.64 4.75
C GLN A 80 7.33 -6.83 4.89
N ASN A 81 7.73 -7.21 6.10
CA ASN A 81 8.64 -8.32 6.32
C ASN A 81 8.06 -9.65 5.83
N HIS A 82 6.78 -9.92 6.10
CA HIS A 82 6.15 -11.16 5.67
C HIS A 82 6.04 -11.27 4.14
N PHE A 83 5.70 -10.18 3.45
CA PHE A 83 5.43 -10.21 2.01
C PHE A 83 6.64 -9.89 1.13
N LEU A 84 7.68 -9.26 1.68
CA LEU A 84 8.97 -9.07 0.99
C LEU A 84 9.91 -10.27 1.16
N SER A 85 9.79 -11.05 2.24
CA SER A 85 10.62 -12.26 2.44
C SER A 85 10.22 -13.45 1.58
N HIS A 86 9.02 -13.44 1.00
CA HIS A 86 8.49 -14.49 0.13
C HIS A 86 8.56 -14.13 -1.36
N LYS A 87 9.56 -13.34 -1.77
CA LYS A 87 9.86 -13.04 -3.17
C LYS A 87 10.91 -13.99 -3.74
#